data_AF-A0A941UXN1-F1
#
_entry.id   AF-A0A941UXN1-F1
#
_cell.length_a   1.000
_cell.length_b   1.000
_cell.length_c   1.000
_cell.angle_alpha   90.00
_cell.angle_beta   90.00
_cell.angle_gamma   90.00
#
_symmetry.space_group_name_H-M   'P 1'
#
loop_
_entity.id
_entity.type
_entity.pdbx_description
1 polymer ?
#
loop_
_entity_poly.entity_id
_entity_poly.type
_entity_poly.pdbx_seq_one_letter_code
_entity_poly.pdbx_strand_id
1 'polypeptide(L)'
;MLLFWQACSNQLQKELTPQQFKAWIVPLAACEFNEQTQVFTISAPSRIKAEACSRQFGQRIQMLAQEYWGKAIQIQFTVRDKNSKKNNSDASRVAPIIAVPVVNAVNHPAPSTEATNLNGANEKIIQKEAKLDTTYKNNHLDKNLNFDTLVTGNANQMARMVGLEVINQLGKRYNPFFIYGGVGVGKTHLMQAIGNEVYKLDPSKKIRYLFANTYVSEVVKAYQKNQFEEFKNYYHNLDLLLIDDIQFFGEGDKSGTQGAFFELFESLIRNKKQIIMTSDRYPQSLEGIQERLRSRFMSGIDIAIDPPGFEMRVSILLKKAELDGVTLPEEVAVFIAQLLRANVRELEGALRKVIAYSRFSHTPINIENTKLALKDLLVNNQEHISIEAIQKAVADFYKIKVSDMYSAKRPKNIAEPRQIAMYLTKELTQKSLPEIGANFGGRDHTTVLHACRKIAENKTKDSKLQHELHVLEQILKA
;
A
#
# COMPACT_ATOMS: atom_id res chain seq x y z
N MET A 1 -18.37 34.00 14.56
CA MET A 1 -17.64 33.14 13.60
C MET A 1 -17.64 31.66 14.00
N LEU A 2 -16.95 31.27 15.09
CA LEU A 2 -16.81 29.84 15.47
C LEU A 2 -18.14 29.16 15.82
N LEU A 3 -19.04 29.88 16.50
CA LEU A 3 -20.39 29.40 16.82
C LEU A 3 -21.22 29.11 15.55
N PHE A 4 -21.12 29.99 14.54
CA PHE A 4 -21.73 29.74 13.24
C PHE A 4 -21.14 28.49 12.58
N TRP A 5 -19.81 28.35 12.53
CA TRP A 5 -19.19 27.20 11.87
C TRP A 5 -19.59 25.88 12.52
N GLN A 6 -19.69 25.84 13.84
CA GLN A 6 -20.22 24.68 14.57
C GLN A 6 -21.68 24.39 14.20
N ALA A 7 -22.55 25.40 14.19
CA ALA A 7 -23.95 25.25 13.79
C ALA A 7 -24.09 24.78 12.34
N CYS A 8 -23.36 25.40 11.42
CA CYS A 8 -23.31 25.05 9.99
C CYS A 8 -22.80 23.62 9.79
N SER A 9 -21.73 23.23 10.48
CA SER A 9 -21.17 21.88 10.41
C SER A 9 -22.15 20.83 10.94
N ASN A 10 -22.84 21.10 12.06
CA ASN A 10 -23.85 20.19 12.60
C ASN A 10 -25.05 20.04 11.65
N GLN A 11 -25.45 21.12 10.98
CA GLN A 11 -26.53 21.08 10.01
C GLN A 11 -26.14 20.27 8.76
N LEU A 12 -24.94 20.50 8.22
CA LEU A 12 -24.41 19.73 7.09
C LEU A 12 -24.20 18.25 7.45
N GLN A 13 -23.92 17.92 8.71
CA GLN A 13 -23.81 16.53 9.17
C GLN A 13 -25.14 15.77 9.10
N LYS A 14 -26.26 16.47 9.30
CA LYS A 14 -27.60 15.88 9.17
C LYS A 14 -28.03 15.70 7.71
N GLU A 15 -27.52 16.55 6.82
CA GLU A 15 -27.88 16.57 5.40
C GLU A 15 -27.03 15.63 4.54
N LEU A 16 -25.83 15.26 5.01
CA LEU A 16 -24.88 14.44 4.27
C LEU A 16 -24.73 13.05 4.88
N THR A 17 -24.39 12.07 4.04
CA THR A 17 -24.00 10.75 4.56
C THR A 17 -22.73 10.86 5.43
N PRO A 18 -22.52 9.96 6.41
CA PRO A 18 -21.35 10.01 7.28
C PRO A 18 -20.01 10.02 6.52
N GLN A 19 -19.95 9.34 5.37
CA GLN A 19 -18.78 9.33 4.49
C GLN A 19 -18.58 10.66 3.76
N GLN A 20 -19.65 11.26 3.21
CA GLN A 20 -19.57 12.56 2.55
C GLN A 20 -19.20 13.68 3.53
N PHE A 21 -19.81 13.69 4.72
CA PHE A 21 -19.49 14.68 5.75
C PHE A 21 -18.02 14.62 6.17
N LYS A 22 -17.52 13.40 6.43
CA LYS A 22 -16.11 13.17 6.79
C LYS A 22 -15.14 13.52 5.67
N ALA A 23 -15.51 13.28 4.41
CA ALA A 23 -14.67 13.56 3.26
C ALA A 23 -14.62 15.05 2.91
N TRP A 24 -15.74 15.77 3.00
CA TRP A 24 -15.89 17.10 2.44
C TRP A 24 -15.92 18.23 3.48
N ILE A 25 -16.60 18.04 4.61
CA ILE A 25 -16.83 19.12 5.59
C ILE A 25 -15.79 19.11 6.70
N VAL A 26 -15.47 17.94 7.27
CA VAL A 26 -14.47 17.80 8.36
C VAL A 26 -13.09 18.41 8.04
N PRO A 27 -12.57 18.34 6.81
CA PRO A 27 -11.26 18.94 6.49
C PRO A 27 -11.26 20.47 6.40
N LEU A 28 -12.42 21.12 6.41
CA LEU A 28 -12.57 22.56 6.32
C LEU A 28 -12.46 23.22 7.70
N ALA A 29 -11.92 24.44 7.76
CA ALA A 29 -11.87 25.22 9.00
C ALA A 29 -12.23 26.68 8.75
N ALA A 30 -13.09 27.24 9.59
CA ALA A 30 -13.36 28.67 9.61
C ALA A 30 -12.10 29.45 9.98
N CYS A 31 -11.77 30.47 9.18
CA CYS A 31 -10.60 31.31 9.35
C CYS A 31 -10.95 32.68 9.91
N GLU A 32 -11.85 33.40 9.22
CA GLU A 32 -12.15 34.78 9.53
C GLU A 32 -13.59 35.14 9.12
N PHE A 33 -14.18 36.10 9.82
CA PHE A 33 -15.40 36.78 9.39
C PHE A 33 -15.15 38.28 9.44
N ASN A 34 -15.22 38.95 8.29
CA ASN A 34 -15.05 40.40 8.21
C ASN A 34 -16.43 41.08 8.25
N GLU A 35 -16.72 41.80 9.32
CA GLU A 35 -18.00 42.47 9.55
C GLU A 35 -18.24 43.68 8.63
N GLN A 36 -17.18 44.31 8.10
CA GLN A 36 -17.32 45.44 7.19
C GLN A 36 -17.64 44.99 5.76
N THR A 37 -17.01 43.89 5.31
CA THR A 37 -17.20 43.35 3.96
C THR A 37 -18.22 42.22 3.88
N GLN A 38 -18.73 41.74 5.03
CA GLN A 38 -19.67 40.61 5.15
C GLN A 38 -19.14 39.33 4.48
N VAL A 39 -17.82 39.11 4.53
CA VAL A 39 -17.15 37.92 3.96
C VAL A 39 -16.76 36.95 5.07
N PHE A 40 -17.12 35.67 4.90
CA PHE A 40 -16.71 34.56 5.76
C PHE A 40 -15.73 33.65 5.03
N THR A 41 -14.53 33.49 5.59
CA THR A 41 -13.43 32.74 4.96
C THR A 41 -13.29 31.35 5.57
N ILE A 42 -13.24 30.33 4.71
CA ILE A 42 -13.07 28.92 5.07
C ILE A 42 -11.80 28.38 4.41
N SER A 43 -10.90 27.81 5.20
CA SER A 43 -9.71 27.13 4.69
C SER A 43 -9.97 25.67 4.35
N ALA A 44 -9.38 25.21 3.24
CA ALA A 44 -9.30 23.80 2.84
C ALA A 44 -7.83 23.35 2.77
N PRO A 45 -7.54 22.03 2.86
CA PRO A 45 -6.16 21.53 2.90
C PRO A 45 -5.42 21.59 1.56
N SER A 46 -6.13 21.81 0.45
CA SER A 46 -5.54 21.99 -0.88
C SER A 46 -6.44 22.86 -1.76
N ARG A 47 -5.86 23.46 -2.81
CA ARG A 47 -6.59 24.30 -3.78
C ARG A 47 -7.72 23.55 -4.47
N ILE A 48 -7.45 22.32 -4.91
CA ILE A 48 -8.45 21.44 -5.54
C ILE A 48 -9.63 21.20 -4.59
N LYS A 49 -9.35 20.99 -3.29
CA LYS A 49 -10.40 20.77 -2.31
C LYS A 49 -11.18 22.03 -1.98
N ALA A 50 -10.54 23.20 -1.95
CA ALA A 50 -11.20 24.50 -1.83
C ALA A 50 -12.16 24.74 -2.99
N GLU A 51 -11.70 24.55 -4.23
CA GLU A 51 -12.50 24.73 -5.45
C GLU A 51 -13.67 23.75 -5.50
N ALA A 52 -13.44 22.47 -5.19
CA ALA A 52 -14.49 21.46 -5.13
C ALA A 52 -15.54 21.74 -4.04
N CYS A 53 -15.12 22.13 -2.83
CA CYS A 53 -16.05 22.46 -1.74
C CYS A 53 -16.83 23.75 -2.04
N SER A 54 -16.19 24.75 -2.65
CA SER A 54 -16.84 25.97 -3.10
C SER A 54 -17.94 25.67 -4.12
N ARG A 55 -17.66 24.79 -5.09
CA ARG A 55 -18.62 24.41 -6.13
C ARG A 55 -19.79 23.59 -5.57
N GLN A 56 -19.52 22.67 -4.66
CA GLN A 56 -20.51 21.71 -4.18
C GLN A 56 -21.32 22.21 -2.98
N PHE A 57 -20.70 22.91 -2.03
CA PHE A 57 -21.31 23.30 -0.76
C PHE A 57 -21.38 24.82 -0.55
N GLY A 58 -20.73 25.62 -1.40
CA GLY A 58 -20.66 27.08 -1.25
C GLY A 58 -22.02 27.74 -1.12
N GLN A 59 -22.96 27.41 -2.01
CA GLN A 59 -24.34 27.95 -1.94
C GLN A 59 -25.06 27.53 -0.65
N ARG A 60 -24.89 26.28 -0.21
CA ARG A 60 -25.56 25.79 1.00
C ARG A 60 -25.04 26.47 2.25
N ILE A 61 -23.71 26.60 2.36
CA ILE A 61 -23.05 27.30 3.47
C ILE A 61 -23.44 28.78 3.47
N GLN A 62 -23.57 29.39 2.29
CA GLN A 62 -24.00 30.78 2.16
C GLN A 62 -25.43 30.99 2.65
N MET A 63 -26.37 30.11 2.31
CA MET A 63 -27.74 30.17 2.83
C MET A 63 -27.79 30.04 4.36
N LEU A 64 -27.03 29.09 4.92
CA LEU A 64 -26.95 28.91 6.38
C LEU A 64 -26.32 30.14 7.06
N ALA A 65 -25.36 30.79 6.43
CA ALA A 65 -24.78 32.04 6.93
C ALA A 65 -25.80 33.18 6.92
N GLN A 66 -26.59 33.32 5.85
CA GLN A 66 -27.63 34.33 5.77
C GLN A 66 -28.72 34.15 6.84
N GLU A 67 -29.13 32.90 7.07
CA GLU A 67 -30.10 32.57 8.12
C GLU A 67 -29.54 32.86 9.52
N TYR A 68 -28.27 32.55 9.77
CA TYR A 68 -27.63 32.75 11.07
C TYR A 68 -27.41 34.23 11.41
N TRP A 69 -26.97 35.04 10.44
CA TRP A 69 -26.64 36.46 10.67
C TRP A 69 -27.74 37.45 10.26
N GLY A 70 -28.81 36.99 9.61
CA GLY A 70 -29.91 37.82 9.13
C GLY A 70 -29.50 38.83 8.04
N LYS A 71 -28.35 38.61 7.38
CA LYS A 71 -27.75 39.52 6.38
C LYS A 71 -27.08 38.72 5.26
N ALA A 72 -26.91 39.34 4.09
CA ALA A 72 -26.23 38.71 2.96
C ALA A 72 -24.72 38.52 3.24
N ILE A 73 -24.31 37.28 3.53
CA ILE A 73 -22.89 36.91 3.72
C ILE A 73 -22.33 36.31 2.43
N GLN A 74 -21.09 36.65 2.08
CA GLN A 74 -20.33 35.97 1.01
C GLN A 74 -19.36 34.94 1.61
N ILE A 75 -19.27 33.76 0.99
CA ILE A 75 -18.36 32.69 1.44
C ILE A 75 -17.15 32.64 0.53
N GLN A 76 -15.96 32.72 1.10
CA GLN A 76 -14.69 32.61 0.38
C GLN A 76 -13.91 31.38 0.84
N PHE A 77 -13.43 30.58 -0.11
CA PHE A 77 -12.58 29.43 0.19
C PHE A 77 -11.11 29.75 -0.08
N THR A 78 -10.24 29.43 0.86
CA THR A 78 -8.78 29.63 0.76
C THR A 78 -8.04 28.33 1.03
N VAL A 79 -6.77 28.26 0.62
CA VAL A 79 -5.91 27.12 0.95
C VAL A 79 -5.25 27.40 2.30
N ARG A 80 -5.18 26.39 3.16
CA ARG A 80 -4.51 26.49 4.46
C ARG A 80 -3.02 26.75 4.25
N ASP A 81 -2.57 27.98 4.51
CA ASP A 81 -1.15 28.34 4.48
C ASP A 81 -0.39 27.69 5.64
N LYS A 82 0.77 27.10 5.33
CA LYS A 82 1.68 26.49 6.32
C LYS A 82 2.57 27.50 7.05
N ASN A 83 2.46 28.80 6.76
CA ASN A 83 3.35 29.85 7.29
C ASN A 83 2.72 30.90 8.23
N SER A 84 1.46 30.76 8.65
CA SER A 84 0.92 31.60 9.72
C SER A 84 1.19 30.99 11.11
N LYS A 85 2.45 31.00 11.54
CA LYS A 85 2.82 30.91 12.97
C LYS A 85 3.59 32.15 13.39
N LYS A 86 2.84 33.22 13.65
CA LYS A 86 3.04 34.17 14.77
C LYS A 86 1.90 35.19 14.74
N ASN A 87 1.35 35.46 15.93
CA ASN A 87 0.27 36.40 16.24
C ASN A 87 -1.17 35.90 16.04
N ASN A 88 -1.57 34.90 16.83
CA ASN A 88 -2.62 35.11 17.84
C ASN A 88 -2.72 33.88 18.73
N SER A 89 -2.39 34.07 20.00
CA SER A 89 -2.80 33.20 21.10
C SER A 89 -4.30 33.44 21.34
N ASP A 90 -5.15 32.66 20.68
CA ASP A 90 -6.44 32.16 21.19
C ASP A 90 -7.25 31.51 20.06
N ALA A 91 -7.28 30.18 20.03
CA ALA A 91 -8.37 29.35 19.49
C ALA A 91 -7.95 27.88 19.61
N SER A 92 -7.87 27.39 20.85
CA SER A 92 -7.75 25.96 21.11
C SER A 92 -9.12 25.30 20.92
N ARG A 93 -9.10 24.19 20.16
CA ARG A 93 -9.90 22.97 20.32
C ARG A 93 -10.95 23.01 21.45
N VAL A 94 -12.22 22.80 21.10
CA VAL A 94 -13.23 22.33 22.06
C VAL A 94 -13.69 20.94 21.65
N ALA A 95 -13.25 19.95 22.42
CA ALA A 95 -13.96 18.70 22.68
C ALA A 95 -14.24 18.66 24.20
N PRO A 96 -15.37 18.08 24.66
CA PRO A 96 -15.93 18.34 25.98
C PRO A 96 -15.18 17.59 27.07
N ILE A 97 -14.95 18.24 28.22
CA ILE A 97 -14.50 17.57 29.45
C ILE A 97 -15.55 17.81 30.54
N ILE A 98 -15.90 16.69 31.18
CA ILE A 98 -16.83 16.50 32.30
C ILE A 98 -16.31 17.25 33.54
N ALA A 99 -17.23 17.94 34.24
CA ALA A 99 -16.98 18.76 35.43
C ALA A 99 -16.54 17.97 36.66
N VAL A 100 -15.64 18.51 37.51
CA VAL A 100 -15.86 19.13 38.85
C VAL A 100 -14.56 19.90 39.28
N PRO A 101 -14.49 20.74 40.35
CA PRO A 101 -13.91 22.08 40.29
C PRO A 101 -12.50 22.20 40.92
N VAL A 102 -11.76 23.25 40.54
CA VAL A 102 -10.49 23.65 41.17
C VAL A 102 -10.67 25.05 41.79
N VAL A 103 -10.14 25.22 43.00
CA VAL A 103 -10.04 26.48 43.73
C VAL A 103 -8.70 27.17 43.40
N ASN A 104 -8.80 28.43 42.93
CA ASN A 104 -7.91 29.61 42.99
C ASN A 104 -6.39 29.40 43.10
N ALA A 105 -5.59 29.79 42.09
CA ALA A 105 -5.12 31.16 41.74
C ALA A 105 -4.02 31.70 42.66
N VAL A 106 -2.91 32.21 42.06
CA VAL A 106 -2.36 33.58 42.22
C VAL A 106 -0.91 33.71 41.65
N ASN A 107 -0.78 34.66 40.72
CA ASN A 107 0.29 35.61 40.37
C ASN A 107 1.74 35.24 39.98
N HIS A 108 2.07 35.72 38.77
CA HIS A 108 3.33 36.27 38.24
C HIS A 108 4.03 37.29 39.19
N PRO A 109 5.37 37.54 39.10
CA PRO A 109 5.98 38.17 37.91
C PRO A 109 7.42 37.76 37.53
N ALA A 110 7.79 38.10 36.29
CA ALA A 110 9.16 38.20 35.78
C ALA A 110 9.68 39.65 36.00
N PRO A 111 10.88 40.08 35.57
CA PRO A 111 12.03 39.35 34.98
C PRO A 111 13.40 39.76 35.56
N SER A 112 14.44 38.96 35.32
CA SER A 112 15.80 39.50 35.15
C SER A 112 16.70 38.58 34.34
N THR A 113 17.40 39.23 33.41
CA THR A 113 18.53 38.79 32.59
C THR A 113 19.58 37.97 33.33
N GLU A 114 19.96 36.83 32.76
CA GLU A 114 21.31 36.28 32.91
C GLU A 114 21.67 35.42 31.69
N ALA A 115 22.80 35.76 31.08
CA ALA A 115 23.39 35.05 29.98
C ALA A 115 24.11 33.81 30.50
N THR A 116 23.76 32.60 30.04
CA THR A 116 24.70 31.46 30.00
C THR A 116 24.17 30.24 29.23
N ASN A 117 25.10 29.58 28.53
CA ASN A 117 25.09 28.17 28.08
C ASN A 117 24.27 27.75 26.85
N LEU A 118 24.83 28.01 25.66
CA LEU A 118 24.44 27.39 24.38
C LEU A 118 25.07 25.99 24.14
N ASN A 119 26.00 25.51 24.98
CA ASN A 119 26.71 24.24 24.72
C ASN A 119 26.00 22.98 25.26
N GLY A 120 25.10 23.10 26.24
CA GLY A 120 24.41 21.94 26.83
C GLY A 120 23.18 21.43 26.04
N ALA A 121 22.66 22.22 25.10
CA ALA A 121 21.50 21.86 24.28
C ALA A 121 21.89 20.95 23.10
N ASN A 122 23.04 21.21 22.47
CA ASN A 122 23.56 20.39 21.37
C ASN A 122 23.98 18.98 21.84
N GLU A 123 24.63 18.85 23.00
CA GLU A 123 24.97 17.53 23.55
C GLU A 123 23.74 16.69 23.91
N LYS A 124 22.68 17.31 24.44
CA LYS A 124 21.42 16.61 24.77
C LYS A 124 20.65 16.17 23.52
N ILE A 125 20.73 16.91 22.41
CA ILE A 125 20.11 16.53 21.13
C ILE A 125 20.90 15.37 20.49
N ILE A 126 22.23 15.48 20.43
CA ILE A 126 23.11 14.43 19.88
C ILE A 126 22.99 13.13 20.69
N GLN A 127 22.93 13.20 22.03
CA GLN A 127 22.73 12.02 22.87
C GLN A 127 21.33 11.41 22.73
N LYS A 128 20.31 12.22 22.45
CA LYS A 128 18.93 11.75 22.23
C LYS A 128 18.79 11.07 20.86
N GLU A 129 19.42 11.62 19.81
CA GLU A 129 19.48 11.00 18.48
C GLU A 129 20.29 9.70 18.47
N ALA A 130 21.46 9.67 19.13
CA ALA A 130 22.29 8.48 19.26
C ALA A 130 21.58 7.35 20.06
N LYS A 131 20.88 7.70 21.15
CA LYS A 131 20.05 6.74 21.90
C LYS A 131 18.90 6.19 21.04
N LEU A 132 18.22 7.05 20.30
CA LEU A 132 17.15 6.66 19.38
C LEU A 132 17.68 5.68 18.32
N ASP A 133 18.83 5.95 17.68
CA ASP A 133 19.45 5.03 16.72
C ASP A 133 19.82 3.67 17.30
N THR A 134 20.37 3.62 18.52
CA THR A 134 20.65 2.34 19.19
C THR A 134 19.39 1.55 19.53
N THR A 135 18.29 2.22 19.88
CA THR A 135 17.02 1.53 20.21
C THR A 135 16.30 1.01 18.97
N TYR A 136 16.35 1.73 17.85
CA TYR A 136 15.85 1.22 16.56
C TYR A 136 16.60 -0.04 16.10
N LYS A 137 17.93 -0.08 16.29
CA LYS A 137 18.74 -1.29 16.05
C LYS A 137 18.33 -2.46 16.94
N ASN A 138 18.01 -2.21 18.21
CA ASN A 138 17.55 -3.27 19.12
C ASN A 138 16.16 -3.82 18.74
N ASN A 139 15.25 -2.94 18.29
CA ASN A 139 13.90 -3.32 17.85
C ASN A 139 13.87 -3.89 16.41
N HIS A 140 14.98 -3.78 15.68
CA HIS A 140 15.14 -4.17 14.27
C HIS A 140 14.18 -3.46 13.31
N LEU A 141 13.76 -2.24 13.65
CA LEU A 141 12.90 -1.41 12.81
C LEU A 141 13.73 -0.54 11.86
N ASP A 142 13.31 -0.45 10.60
CA ASP A 142 13.84 0.49 9.62
C ASP A 142 13.05 1.81 9.66
N LYS A 143 13.70 2.90 10.06
CA LYS A 143 13.13 4.26 10.15
C LYS A 143 12.55 4.74 8.83
N ASN A 144 13.05 4.24 7.70
CA ASN A 144 12.62 4.65 6.36
C ASN A 144 11.30 3.98 5.94
N LEU A 145 10.87 2.92 6.63
CA LEU A 145 9.61 2.23 6.37
C LEU A 145 8.52 2.78 7.27
N ASN A 146 8.00 3.97 6.95
CA ASN A 146 6.99 4.67 7.73
C ASN A 146 5.78 5.07 6.87
N PHE A 147 4.73 5.63 7.47
CA PHE A 147 3.51 6.01 6.74
C PHE A 147 3.71 7.19 5.78
N ASP A 148 4.73 8.03 5.99
CA ASP A 148 5.03 9.16 5.11
C ASP A 148 5.73 8.70 3.82
N THR A 149 6.48 7.59 3.89
CA THR A 149 7.13 6.96 2.74
C THR A 149 6.27 5.87 2.09
N LEU A 150 5.21 5.42 2.75
CA LEU A 150 4.24 4.47 2.20
C LEU A 150 3.22 5.20 1.31
N VAL A 151 3.43 5.15 0.00
CA VAL A 151 2.44 5.66 -0.96
C VAL A 151 1.11 4.93 -0.78
N THR A 152 0.04 5.69 -0.68
CA THR A 152 -1.31 5.17 -0.46
C THR A 152 -2.10 5.14 -1.76
N GLY A 153 -2.85 4.07 -1.98
CA GLY A 153 -3.80 3.95 -3.08
C GLY A 153 -4.80 2.83 -2.80
N ASN A 154 -5.72 2.57 -3.73
CA ASN A 154 -6.77 1.55 -3.55
C ASN A 154 -6.21 0.18 -3.14
N ALA A 155 -5.03 -0.19 -3.66
CA ALA A 155 -4.39 -1.47 -3.42
C ALA A 155 -3.97 -1.74 -1.97
N ASN A 156 -3.72 -0.68 -1.17
CA ASN A 156 -3.29 -0.82 0.23
C ASN A 156 -4.14 0.00 1.21
N GLN A 157 -5.22 0.63 0.74
CA GLN A 157 -6.03 1.54 1.54
C GLN A 157 -6.63 0.87 2.78
N MET A 158 -7.24 -0.30 2.60
CA MET A 158 -7.88 -1.04 3.71
C MET A 158 -6.85 -1.50 4.73
N ALA A 159 -5.74 -2.09 4.27
CA ALA A 159 -4.64 -2.53 5.13
C ALA A 159 -4.05 -1.36 5.93
N ARG A 160 -3.89 -0.19 5.30
CA ARG A 160 -3.44 1.05 5.96
C ARG A 160 -4.43 1.53 7.02
N MET A 161 -5.73 1.52 6.73
CA MET A 161 -6.76 1.94 7.70
C MET A 161 -6.76 1.03 8.94
N VAL A 162 -6.67 -0.28 8.76
CA VAL A 162 -6.59 -1.22 9.88
C VAL A 162 -5.28 -1.08 10.64
N GLY A 163 -4.16 -0.85 9.94
CA GLY A 163 -2.89 -0.50 10.59
C GLY A 163 -3.00 0.72 11.51
N LEU A 164 -3.68 1.78 11.06
CA LEU A 164 -3.94 2.97 11.89
C LEU A 164 -4.83 2.66 13.11
N GLU A 165 -5.83 1.79 12.96
CA GLU A 165 -6.68 1.41 14.09
C GLU A 165 -5.94 0.52 15.10
N VAL A 166 -5.06 -0.36 14.63
CA VAL A 166 -4.16 -1.16 15.47
C VAL A 166 -3.24 -0.27 16.31
N ILE A 167 -2.74 0.83 15.75
CA ILE A 167 -1.91 1.80 16.48
C ILE A 167 -2.71 2.46 17.61
N ASN A 168 -3.96 2.87 17.34
CA ASN A 168 -4.83 3.51 18.33
C ASN A 168 -5.28 2.55 19.44
N GLN A 169 -5.41 1.26 19.13
CA GLN A 169 -5.96 0.24 20.03
C GLN A 169 -5.05 -1.00 20.14
N LEU A 170 -3.76 -0.78 20.42
CA LEU A 170 -2.75 -1.83 20.46
C LEU A 170 -3.18 -3.02 21.34
N GLY A 171 -3.20 -4.21 20.76
CA GLY A 171 -3.48 -5.48 21.45
C GLY A 171 -4.95 -5.70 21.81
N LYS A 172 -5.86 -4.81 21.39
CA LYS A 172 -7.31 -4.90 21.67
C LYS A 172 -8.09 -5.46 20.49
N ARG A 173 -8.30 -4.64 19.46
CA ARG A 173 -9.00 -5.03 18.22
C ARG A 173 -7.99 -5.55 17.20
N TYR A 174 -8.44 -6.38 16.27
CA TYR A 174 -7.63 -6.80 15.13
C TYR A 174 -6.32 -7.50 15.57
N ASN A 175 -6.45 -8.45 16.50
CA ASN A 175 -5.31 -9.18 17.06
C ASN A 175 -5.55 -10.70 16.94
N PRO A 176 -4.74 -11.43 16.14
CA PRO A 176 -3.63 -10.91 15.34
C PRO A 176 -4.10 -10.06 14.14
N PHE A 177 -3.20 -9.23 13.63
CA PHE A 177 -3.37 -8.59 12.32
C PHE A 177 -2.50 -9.31 11.28
N PHE A 178 -3.15 -10.00 10.33
CA PHE A 178 -2.49 -10.78 9.30
C PHE A 178 -2.54 -10.06 7.95
N ILE A 179 -1.37 -9.73 7.39
CA ILE A 179 -1.24 -9.01 6.12
C ILE A 179 -0.74 -9.98 5.06
N TYR A 180 -1.49 -10.19 3.98
CA TYR A 180 -1.06 -11.12 2.92
C TYR A 180 -1.13 -10.49 1.53
N GLY A 181 -0.45 -11.10 0.56
CA GLY A 181 -0.40 -10.60 -0.81
C GLY A 181 0.89 -11.00 -1.50
N GLY A 182 1.00 -10.75 -2.81
CA GLY A 182 2.15 -11.15 -3.61
C GLY A 182 3.50 -10.56 -3.16
N VAL A 183 4.57 -10.97 -3.83
CA VAL A 183 5.91 -10.41 -3.58
C VAL A 183 5.93 -8.93 -3.96
N GLY A 184 6.56 -8.08 -3.13
CA GLY A 184 6.78 -6.69 -3.47
C GLY A 184 5.53 -5.80 -3.54
N VAL A 185 4.45 -6.15 -2.83
CA VAL A 185 3.23 -5.30 -2.75
C VAL A 185 3.25 -4.29 -1.59
N GLY A 186 4.25 -4.36 -0.70
CA GLY A 186 4.42 -3.42 0.42
C GLY A 186 4.04 -3.95 1.81
N LYS A 187 3.89 -5.28 1.98
CA LYS A 187 3.57 -5.91 3.28
C LYS A 187 4.54 -5.52 4.40
N THR A 188 5.85 -5.74 4.18
CA THR A 188 6.91 -5.39 5.13
C THR A 188 6.90 -3.89 5.44
N HIS A 189 6.72 -3.03 4.42
CA HIS A 189 6.66 -1.58 4.62
C HIS A 189 5.49 -1.21 5.52
N LEU A 190 4.28 -1.71 5.26
CA LEU A 190 3.12 -1.42 6.11
C LEU A 190 3.33 -1.92 7.55
N MET A 191 3.79 -3.16 7.72
CA MET A 191 4.01 -3.74 9.05
C MET A 191 5.05 -2.93 9.85
N GLN A 192 6.17 -2.55 9.23
CA GLN A 192 7.18 -1.73 9.89
C GLN A 192 6.72 -0.30 10.10
N ALA A 193 5.89 0.27 9.20
CA ALA A 193 5.29 1.59 9.40
C ALA A 193 4.40 1.62 10.64
N ILE A 194 3.64 0.56 10.90
CA ILE A 194 2.88 0.39 12.13
C ILE A 194 3.81 0.34 13.34
N GLY A 195 4.86 -0.49 13.29
CA GLY A 195 5.86 -0.58 14.37
C GLY A 195 6.54 0.76 14.69
N ASN A 196 6.94 1.49 13.66
CA ASN A 196 7.57 2.80 13.77
C ASN A 196 6.64 3.84 14.39
N GLU A 197 5.36 3.84 14.01
CA GLU A 197 4.41 4.79 14.58
C GLU A 197 4.07 4.45 16.04
N VAL A 198 3.93 3.17 16.39
CA VAL A 198 3.79 2.73 17.79
C VAL A 198 4.99 3.18 18.62
N TYR A 199 6.21 2.97 18.13
CA TYR A 199 7.43 3.41 18.82
C TYR A 199 7.50 4.93 18.98
N LYS A 200 7.11 5.67 17.95
CA LYS A 200 7.09 7.13 17.97
C LYS A 200 6.09 7.70 18.97
N LEU A 201 4.92 7.07 19.11
CA LEU A 201 3.90 7.47 20.07
C LEU A 201 4.29 7.11 21.51
N ASP A 202 4.89 5.94 21.72
CA ASP A 202 5.34 5.48 23.03
C ASP A 202 6.68 4.71 22.93
N PRO A 203 7.82 5.41 23.11
CA PRO A 203 9.14 4.79 23.07
C PRO A 203 9.41 3.77 24.19
N SER A 204 8.55 3.68 25.21
CA SER A 204 8.68 2.69 26.29
C SER A 204 8.18 1.29 25.88
N LYS A 205 7.44 1.19 24.78
CA LYS A 205 6.91 -0.08 24.27
C LYS A 205 8.02 -1.02 23.83
N LYS A 206 7.90 -2.29 24.23
CA LYS A 206 8.81 -3.37 23.81
C LYS A 206 8.36 -3.92 22.47
N ILE A 207 9.05 -3.56 21.40
CA ILE A 207 8.70 -3.91 20.02
C ILE A 207 9.79 -4.80 19.43
N ARG A 208 9.39 -5.88 18.75
CA ARG A 208 10.31 -6.78 18.06
C ARG A 208 9.85 -7.02 16.63
N TYR A 209 10.67 -6.61 15.66
CA TYR A 209 10.57 -7.05 14.26
C TYR A 209 11.56 -8.18 13.97
N LEU A 210 11.12 -9.19 13.23
CA LEU A 210 11.97 -10.26 12.71
C LEU A 210 11.29 -11.04 11.57
N PHE A 211 12.09 -11.76 10.79
CA PHE A 211 11.57 -12.78 9.88
C PHE A 211 11.23 -14.07 10.63
N ALA A 212 10.29 -14.84 10.11
CA ALA A 212 9.92 -16.14 10.68
C ALA A 212 11.13 -17.09 10.83
N ASN A 213 12.03 -17.13 9.83
CA ASN A 213 13.26 -17.93 9.90
C ASN A 213 14.24 -17.44 10.98
N THR A 214 14.26 -16.15 11.28
CA THR A 214 15.06 -15.61 12.40
C THR A 214 14.53 -16.13 13.72
N TYR A 215 13.21 -16.13 13.92
CA TYR A 215 12.59 -16.69 15.13
C TYR A 215 12.97 -18.17 15.32
N VAL A 216 12.82 -18.98 14.26
CA VAL A 216 13.20 -20.40 14.29
C VAL A 216 14.66 -20.56 14.71
N SER A 217 15.55 -19.78 14.12
CA SER A 217 16.98 -19.81 14.43
C SER A 217 17.27 -19.42 15.89
N GLU A 218 16.54 -18.45 16.43
CA GLU A 218 16.67 -18.03 17.83
C GLU A 218 16.18 -19.10 18.81
N VAL A 219 15.06 -19.77 18.51
CA VAL A 219 14.56 -20.90 19.30
C VAL A 219 15.61 -22.02 19.35
N VAL A 220 16.14 -22.43 18.20
CA VAL A 220 17.16 -23.49 18.11
C VAL A 220 18.41 -23.11 18.91
N LYS A 221 18.88 -21.86 18.79
CA LYS A 221 20.04 -21.37 19.56
C LYS A 221 19.76 -21.36 21.07
N ALA A 222 18.57 -20.98 21.49
CA ALA A 222 18.18 -20.97 22.90
C ALA A 222 18.18 -22.39 23.50
N TYR A 223 17.72 -23.39 22.75
CA TYR A 223 17.84 -24.80 23.15
C TYR A 223 19.30 -25.25 23.25
N GLN A 224 20.11 -24.98 22.22
CA GLN A 224 21.52 -25.37 22.19
C GLN A 224 22.34 -24.78 23.35
N LYS A 225 21.99 -23.57 23.79
CA LYS A 225 22.69 -22.84 24.86
C LYS A 225 22.09 -23.04 26.26
N ASN A 226 21.04 -23.86 26.40
CA ASN A 226 20.26 -23.97 27.65
C ASN A 226 19.72 -22.62 28.17
N GLN A 227 19.39 -21.69 27.27
CA GLN A 227 18.88 -20.34 27.56
C GLN A 227 17.40 -20.18 27.17
N PHE A 228 16.64 -21.27 27.20
CA PHE A 228 15.25 -21.26 26.74
C PHE A 228 14.32 -20.41 27.61
N GLU A 229 14.56 -20.36 28.92
CA GLU A 229 13.80 -19.51 29.84
C GLU A 229 14.04 -18.02 29.60
N GLU A 230 15.29 -17.62 29.34
CA GLU A 230 15.62 -16.22 28.99
C GLU A 230 14.96 -15.81 27.68
N PHE A 231 15.00 -16.71 26.68
CA PHE A 231 14.31 -16.53 25.41
C PHE A 231 12.79 -16.34 25.61
N LYS A 232 12.14 -17.22 26.39
CA LYS A 232 10.71 -17.12 26.70
C LYS A 232 10.38 -15.81 27.39
N ASN A 233 11.15 -15.44 28.42
CA ASN A 233 10.96 -14.19 29.16
C ASN A 233 11.11 -12.95 28.28
N TYR A 234 12.06 -12.94 27.34
CA TYR A 234 12.20 -11.84 26.39
C TYR A 234 10.94 -11.68 25.51
N TYR A 235 10.50 -12.77 24.85
CA TYR A 235 9.37 -12.71 23.92
C TYR A 235 8.02 -12.51 24.60
N HIS A 236 7.80 -13.10 25.78
CA HIS A 236 6.54 -12.95 26.53
C HIS A 236 6.32 -11.53 27.06
N ASN A 237 7.39 -10.74 27.19
CA ASN A 237 7.35 -9.37 27.69
C ASN A 237 7.17 -8.32 26.58
N LEU A 238 6.98 -8.72 25.32
CA LEU A 238 6.76 -7.79 24.22
C LEU A 238 5.38 -7.11 24.32
N ASP A 239 5.30 -5.87 23.86
CA ASP A 239 4.05 -5.16 23.62
C ASP A 239 3.55 -5.33 22.19
N LEU A 240 4.47 -5.49 21.25
CA LEU A 240 4.22 -5.66 19.82
C LEU A 240 5.23 -6.63 19.20
N LEU A 241 4.72 -7.72 18.62
CA LEU A 241 5.48 -8.67 17.82
C LEU A 241 5.14 -8.47 16.34
N LEU A 242 6.16 -8.18 15.52
CA LEU A 242 6.07 -8.03 14.07
C LEU A 242 6.85 -9.16 13.41
N ILE A 243 6.17 -10.14 12.82
CA ILE A 243 6.82 -11.30 12.20
C ILE A 243 6.56 -11.32 10.69
N ASP A 244 7.64 -11.19 9.92
CA ASP A 244 7.61 -11.12 8.46
C ASP A 244 7.76 -12.52 7.85
N ASP A 245 7.13 -12.71 6.69
CA ASP A 245 7.22 -13.90 5.85
C ASP A 245 6.94 -15.23 6.58
N ILE A 246 5.75 -15.34 7.18
CA ILE A 246 5.32 -16.52 7.94
C ILE A 246 5.29 -17.81 7.10
N GLN A 247 5.25 -17.71 5.77
CA GLN A 247 5.31 -18.87 4.86
C GLN A 247 6.57 -19.74 5.06
N PHE A 248 7.69 -19.15 5.48
CA PHE A 248 8.91 -19.91 5.73
C PHE A 248 8.90 -20.70 7.05
N PHE A 249 7.88 -20.49 7.88
CA PHE A 249 7.74 -21.15 9.17
C PHE A 249 7.37 -22.64 9.04
N GLY A 250 6.81 -23.04 7.88
CA GLY A 250 6.40 -24.41 7.56
C GLY A 250 7.48 -25.26 6.87
N GLU A 251 8.60 -24.66 6.48
CA GLU A 251 9.66 -25.36 5.74
C GLU A 251 10.50 -26.28 6.65
N GLY A 252 10.59 -27.57 6.32
CA GLY A 252 11.39 -28.56 7.05
C GLY A 252 10.77 -29.07 8.36
N ASP A 253 11.49 -29.93 9.10
CA ASP A 253 11.01 -30.44 10.39
C ASP A 253 11.22 -29.40 11.50
N LYS A 254 10.26 -28.49 11.58
CA LYS A 254 10.23 -27.37 12.53
C LYS A 254 9.18 -27.56 13.62
N SER A 255 8.68 -28.78 13.83
CA SER A 255 7.56 -29.11 14.72
C SER A 255 7.71 -28.55 16.15
N GLY A 256 8.91 -28.68 16.74
CA GLY A 256 9.24 -28.13 18.05
C GLY A 256 9.21 -26.58 18.08
N THR A 257 9.76 -25.93 17.06
CA THR A 257 9.76 -24.45 16.97
C THR A 257 8.36 -23.88 16.71
N GLN A 258 7.51 -24.60 15.96
CA GLN A 258 6.10 -24.25 15.81
C GLN A 258 5.34 -24.38 17.12
N GLY A 259 5.65 -25.41 17.93
CA GLY A 259 5.13 -25.55 19.29
C GLY A 259 5.49 -24.37 20.18
N ALA A 260 6.77 -23.98 20.22
CA ALA A 260 7.23 -22.83 20.99
C ALA A 260 6.56 -21.51 20.55
N PHE A 261 6.38 -21.30 19.24
CA PHE A 261 5.65 -20.14 18.74
C PHE A 261 4.16 -20.14 19.09
N PHE A 262 3.51 -21.31 19.07
CA PHE A 262 2.12 -21.44 19.51
C PHE A 262 1.96 -21.03 20.99
N GLU A 263 2.88 -21.46 21.86
CA GLU A 263 2.89 -21.04 23.28
C GLU A 263 3.12 -19.53 23.45
N LEU A 264 4.00 -18.95 22.63
CA LEU A 264 4.22 -17.50 22.62
C LEU A 264 2.97 -16.75 22.16
N PHE A 265 2.35 -17.18 21.06
CA PHE A 265 1.15 -16.59 20.48
C PHE A 265 0.01 -16.55 21.50
N GLU A 266 -0.42 -17.72 21.99
CA GLU A 266 -0.63 -18.02 23.41
C GLU A 266 -0.68 -16.85 24.39
N SER A 267 0.50 -16.66 24.95
CA SER A 267 0.79 -15.71 26.00
C SER A 267 0.49 -14.29 25.58
N LEU A 268 0.91 -13.89 24.37
CA LEU A 268 0.73 -12.53 23.87
C LEU A 268 -0.75 -12.17 23.70
N ILE A 269 -1.55 -13.05 23.11
CA ILE A 269 -3.00 -12.82 22.95
C ILE A 269 -3.68 -12.69 24.32
N ARG A 270 -3.41 -13.64 25.25
CA ARG A 270 -3.99 -13.61 26.61
C ARG A 270 -3.63 -12.32 27.36
N ASN A 271 -2.40 -11.84 27.18
CA ASN A 271 -1.89 -10.62 27.81
C ASN A 271 -2.23 -9.34 27.03
N LYS A 272 -3.09 -9.43 26.00
CA LYS A 272 -3.50 -8.29 25.15
C LYS A 272 -2.30 -7.56 24.54
N LYS A 273 -1.29 -8.31 24.11
CA LYS A 273 -0.13 -7.82 23.36
C LYS A 273 -0.38 -7.99 21.87
N GLN A 274 0.04 -7.03 21.05
CA GLN A 274 -0.28 -7.04 19.62
C GLN A 274 0.64 -7.98 18.85
N ILE A 275 0.06 -8.76 17.95
CA ILE A 275 0.78 -9.55 16.96
C ILE A 275 0.40 -9.03 15.56
N ILE A 276 1.40 -8.76 14.73
CA ILE A 276 1.22 -8.46 13.30
C ILE A 276 2.10 -9.43 12.51
N MET A 277 1.51 -10.04 11.49
CA MET A 277 2.17 -11.05 10.67
C MET A 277 2.05 -10.69 9.20
N THR A 278 3.05 -11.04 8.40
CA THR A 278 2.93 -11.00 6.93
C THR A 278 3.05 -12.38 6.29
N SER A 279 2.48 -12.52 5.10
CA SER A 279 2.58 -13.73 4.29
C SER A 279 2.51 -13.45 2.79
N ASP A 280 3.14 -14.29 1.97
CA ASP A 280 2.94 -14.29 0.52
C ASP A 280 1.58 -14.87 0.08
N ARG A 281 0.93 -15.63 0.97
CA ARG A 281 -0.31 -16.37 0.73
C ARG A 281 -1.27 -16.32 1.91
N TYR A 282 -2.52 -16.64 1.65
CA TYR A 282 -3.57 -16.72 2.68
C TYR A 282 -3.27 -17.82 3.71
N PRO A 283 -3.65 -17.69 5.01
CA PRO A 283 -3.30 -18.66 6.05
C PRO A 283 -3.62 -20.12 5.75
N GLN A 284 -4.76 -20.40 5.10
CA GLN A 284 -5.14 -21.77 4.73
C GLN A 284 -4.21 -22.40 3.68
N SER A 285 -3.53 -21.59 2.88
CA SER A 285 -2.58 -22.04 1.85
C SER A 285 -1.15 -22.20 2.38
N LEU A 286 -0.93 -22.05 3.69
CA LEU A 286 0.38 -22.22 4.32
C LEU A 286 0.67 -23.71 4.55
N GLU A 287 1.45 -24.29 3.63
CA GLU A 287 1.95 -25.65 3.72
C GLU A 287 2.96 -25.80 4.88
N GLY A 288 2.98 -26.98 5.50
CA GLY A 288 3.91 -27.29 6.61
C GLY A 288 3.61 -26.60 7.95
N ILE A 289 2.64 -25.67 8.02
CA ILE A 289 2.18 -25.06 9.27
C ILE A 289 1.15 -25.95 9.96
N GLN A 290 1.26 -26.15 11.28
CA GLN A 290 0.26 -26.88 12.07
C GLN A 290 -1.13 -26.23 11.97
N GLU A 291 -2.18 -27.06 11.87
CA GLU A 291 -3.56 -26.60 11.71
C GLU A 291 -4.01 -25.62 12.81
N ARG A 292 -3.61 -25.90 14.06
CA ARG A 292 -3.88 -25.01 15.20
C ARG A 292 -3.28 -23.61 15.03
N LEU A 293 -2.12 -23.47 14.38
CA LEU A 293 -1.52 -22.16 14.11
C LEU A 293 -2.27 -21.46 12.98
N ARG A 294 -2.63 -22.16 11.90
CA ARG A 294 -3.44 -21.60 10.80
C ARG A 294 -4.76 -21.03 11.31
N SER A 295 -5.46 -21.80 12.16
CA SER A 295 -6.71 -21.35 12.80
C SER A 295 -6.51 -20.06 13.62
N ARG A 296 -5.38 -19.93 14.31
CA ARG A 296 -5.03 -18.74 15.11
C ARG A 296 -4.63 -17.54 14.27
N PHE A 297 -3.98 -17.75 13.14
CA PHE A 297 -3.67 -16.67 12.21
C PHE A 297 -4.95 -16.01 11.67
N MET A 298 -6.02 -16.80 11.55
CA MET A 298 -7.34 -16.35 11.12
C MET A 298 -8.26 -15.86 12.25
N SER A 299 -7.87 -15.98 13.53
CA SER A 299 -8.76 -15.63 14.65
C SER A 299 -8.88 -14.13 14.90
N GLY A 300 -8.11 -13.32 14.19
CA GLY A 300 -8.10 -11.86 14.29
C GLY A 300 -8.70 -11.20 13.05
N ILE A 301 -7.87 -10.45 12.31
CA ILE A 301 -8.23 -9.94 10.99
C ILE A 301 -7.13 -10.23 9.99
N ASP A 302 -7.53 -10.68 8.81
CA ASP A 302 -6.66 -10.84 7.65
C ASP A 302 -7.03 -9.84 6.56
N ILE A 303 -6.01 -9.25 5.92
CA ILE A 303 -6.19 -8.26 4.85
C ILE A 303 -5.19 -8.51 3.74
N ALA A 304 -5.70 -8.57 2.50
CA ALA A 304 -4.89 -8.60 1.30
C ALA A 304 -4.32 -7.20 0.98
N ILE A 305 -3.09 -7.16 0.49
CA ILE A 305 -2.53 -6.03 -0.24
C ILE A 305 -2.41 -6.43 -1.70
N ASP A 306 -3.09 -5.68 -2.56
CA ASP A 306 -3.08 -5.90 -4.00
C ASP A 306 -1.84 -5.28 -4.66
N PRO A 307 -1.47 -5.73 -5.88
CA PRO A 307 -0.50 -5.02 -6.69
C PRO A 307 -0.94 -3.56 -6.97
N PRO A 308 -0.01 -2.59 -6.96
CA PRO A 308 -0.36 -1.19 -7.19
C PRO A 308 -0.83 -0.94 -8.62
N GLY A 309 -1.94 -0.20 -8.75
CA GLY A 309 -2.42 0.34 -10.02
C GLY A 309 -1.46 1.37 -10.62
N PHE A 310 -1.73 1.79 -11.86
CA PHE A 310 -0.83 2.64 -12.64
C PHE A 310 -0.47 3.96 -11.93
N GLU A 311 -1.45 4.73 -11.47
CA GLU A 311 -1.26 6.01 -10.77
C GLU A 311 -0.41 5.85 -9.50
N MET A 312 -0.65 4.75 -8.76
CA MET A 312 0.10 4.43 -7.56
C MET A 312 1.55 4.05 -7.88
N ARG A 313 1.81 3.34 -8.99
CA ARG A 313 3.18 3.03 -9.44
C ARG A 313 3.97 4.30 -9.79
N VAL A 314 3.36 5.24 -10.49
CA VAL A 314 3.97 6.55 -10.80
C VAL A 314 4.31 7.28 -9.50
N SER A 315 3.35 7.35 -8.58
CA SER A 315 3.54 8.00 -7.27
C SER A 315 4.64 7.33 -6.44
N ILE A 316 4.75 6.00 -6.48
CA ILE A 316 5.83 5.24 -5.83
C ILE A 316 7.18 5.62 -6.41
N LEU A 317 7.32 5.65 -7.74
CA LEU A 317 8.58 6.02 -8.40
C LEU A 317 9.03 7.44 -8.03
N LEU A 318 8.10 8.40 -8.09
CA LEU A 318 8.37 9.79 -7.70
C LEU A 318 8.78 9.88 -6.23
N LYS A 319 8.06 9.19 -5.33
CA LYS A 319 8.38 9.22 -3.90
C LYS A 319 9.73 8.57 -3.59
N LYS A 320 10.09 7.49 -4.28
CA LYS A 320 11.38 6.82 -4.12
C LYS A 320 12.53 7.68 -4.67
N ALA A 321 12.33 8.34 -5.80
CA ALA A 321 13.32 9.26 -6.35
C ALA A 321 13.55 10.47 -5.41
N GLU A 322 12.48 11.02 -4.84
CA GLU A 322 12.56 12.09 -3.82
C GLU A 322 13.41 11.64 -2.61
N LEU A 323 13.17 10.43 -2.09
CA LEU A 323 13.95 9.88 -0.97
C LEU A 323 15.43 9.64 -1.31
N ASP A 324 15.73 9.30 -2.56
CA ASP A 324 17.10 9.13 -3.07
C ASP A 324 17.77 10.47 -3.44
N GLY A 325 17.08 11.61 -3.23
CA GLY A 325 17.57 12.94 -3.55
C GLY A 325 17.68 13.22 -5.05
N VAL A 326 16.90 12.53 -5.87
CA VAL A 326 16.92 12.63 -7.34
C VAL A 326 15.63 13.26 -7.85
N THR A 327 15.77 14.24 -8.74
CA THR A 327 14.63 14.77 -9.49
C THR A 327 14.32 13.84 -10.65
N LEU A 328 13.22 13.09 -10.55
CA LEU A 328 12.71 12.22 -11.62
C LEU A 328 11.60 12.96 -12.38
N PRO A 329 11.76 13.24 -13.69
CA PRO A 329 10.69 13.81 -14.49
C PRO A 329 9.46 12.89 -14.50
N GLU A 330 8.27 13.47 -14.41
CA GLU A 330 7.01 12.72 -14.34
C GLU A 330 6.80 11.82 -15.58
N GLU A 331 7.16 12.31 -16.76
CA GLU A 331 7.13 11.51 -18.00
C GLU A 331 8.00 10.25 -17.93
N VAL A 332 9.15 10.31 -17.25
CA VAL A 332 10.02 9.15 -17.04
C VAL A 332 9.39 8.19 -16.03
N ALA A 333 8.79 8.70 -14.95
CA ALA A 333 8.05 7.88 -14.00
C ALA A 333 6.87 7.16 -14.66
N VAL A 334 6.12 7.87 -15.51
CA VAL A 334 5.04 7.32 -16.35
C VAL A 334 5.57 6.24 -17.27
N PHE A 335 6.67 6.48 -17.99
CA PHE A 335 7.28 5.49 -18.88
C PHE A 335 7.67 4.20 -18.14
N ILE A 336 8.34 4.30 -16.99
CA ILE A 336 8.72 3.13 -16.19
C ILE A 336 7.48 2.40 -15.66
N ALA A 337 6.46 3.12 -15.20
CA ALA A 337 5.23 2.54 -14.66
C ALA A 337 4.34 1.87 -15.73
N GLN A 338 4.44 2.28 -17.00
CA GLN A 338 3.78 1.61 -18.13
C GLN A 338 4.47 0.29 -18.47
N LEU A 339 5.80 0.29 -18.43
CA LEU A 339 6.64 -0.86 -18.72
C LEU A 339 6.51 -1.95 -17.66
N LEU A 340 6.55 -1.59 -16.39
CA LEU A 340 6.61 -2.54 -15.27
C LEU A 340 5.27 -2.62 -14.53
N ARG A 341 4.70 -3.82 -14.51
CA ARG A 341 3.34 -4.07 -13.98
C ARG A 341 3.29 -5.09 -12.84
N ALA A 342 4.37 -5.83 -12.57
CA ALA A 342 4.30 -6.98 -11.67
C ALA A 342 4.30 -6.58 -10.18
N ASN A 343 5.35 -5.89 -9.71
CA ASN A 343 5.49 -5.54 -8.28
C ASN A 343 6.39 -4.32 -8.04
N VAL A 344 6.36 -3.78 -6.81
CA VAL A 344 7.12 -2.57 -6.45
C VAL A 344 8.64 -2.80 -6.47
N ARG A 345 9.12 -4.02 -6.24
CA ARG A 345 10.56 -4.29 -6.25
C ARG A 345 11.15 -4.10 -7.66
N GLU A 346 10.42 -4.47 -8.70
CA GLU A 346 10.83 -4.22 -10.09
C GLU A 346 10.85 -2.72 -10.41
N LEU A 347 9.86 -1.96 -9.94
CA LEU A 347 9.82 -0.50 -10.10
C LEU A 347 11.05 0.15 -9.43
N GLU A 348 11.34 -0.24 -8.20
CA GLU A 348 12.52 0.25 -7.46
C GLU A 348 13.82 -0.16 -8.16
N GLY A 349 13.90 -1.39 -8.67
CA GLY A 349 15.06 -1.87 -9.42
C GLY A 349 15.31 -1.08 -10.69
N ALA A 350 14.25 -0.80 -11.46
CA ALA A 350 14.34 0.01 -12.67
C ALA A 350 14.70 1.46 -12.37
N LEU A 351 14.10 2.06 -11.35
CA LEU A 351 14.46 3.40 -10.90
C LEU A 351 15.94 3.48 -10.52
N ARG A 352 16.44 2.52 -9.72
CA ARG A 352 17.87 2.44 -9.35
C ARG A 352 18.75 2.30 -10.59
N LYS A 353 18.35 1.51 -11.59
CA LYS A 353 19.11 1.35 -12.84
C LYS A 353 19.17 2.66 -13.64
N VAL A 354 18.07 3.40 -13.71
CA VAL A 354 18.00 4.72 -14.36
C VAL A 354 18.87 5.74 -13.63
N ILE A 355 18.79 5.80 -12.29
CA ILE A 355 19.61 6.69 -11.47
C ILE A 355 21.10 6.35 -11.63
N ALA A 356 21.44 5.06 -11.56
CA ALA A 356 22.82 4.60 -11.73
C ALA A 356 23.36 4.95 -13.13
N TYR A 357 22.58 4.71 -14.19
CA TYR A 357 22.97 5.06 -15.55
C TYR A 357 23.23 6.56 -15.73
N SER A 358 22.34 7.40 -15.21
CA SER A 358 22.50 8.86 -15.23
C SER A 358 23.77 9.30 -14.50
N ARG A 359 24.05 8.71 -13.32
CA ARG A 359 25.26 9.01 -12.54
C ARG A 359 26.56 8.56 -13.23
N PHE A 360 26.58 7.37 -13.82
CA PHE A 360 27.78 6.82 -14.47
C PHE A 360 28.05 7.42 -15.85
N SER A 361 27.00 7.73 -16.61
CA SER A 361 27.12 8.31 -17.95
C SER A 361 27.18 9.85 -17.92
N HIS A 362 26.98 10.47 -16.75
CA HIS A 362 26.85 11.91 -16.58
C HIS A 362 25.78 12.53 -17.50
N THR A 363 24.69 11.79 -17.76
CA THR A 363 23.59 12.24 -18.61
C THR A 363 22.34 12.55 -17.78
N PRO A 364 21.48 13.49 -18.22
CA PRO A 364 20.25 13.80 -17.51
C PRO A 364 19.26 12.62 -17.58
N ILE A 365 18.41 12.50 -16.57
CA ILE A 365 17.30 11.55 -16.57
C ILE A 365 16.23 12.09 -17.52
N ASN A 366 16.09 11.45 -18.69
CA ASN A 366 15.08 11.72 -19.69
C ASN A 366 14.65 10.40 -20.38
N ILE A 367 13.61 10.44 -21.20
CA ILE A 367 13.06 9.24 -21.85
C ILE A 367 14.12 8.48 -22.67
N GLU A 368 14.99 9.17 -23.40
CA GLU A 368 15.99 8.54 -24.27
C GLU A 368 17.03 7.76 -23.46
N ASN A 369 17.62 8.39 -22.44
CA ASN A 369 18.59 7.75 -21.55
C ASN A 369 17.95 6.66 -20.69
N THR A 370 16.67 6.82 -20.30
CA THR A 370 15.93 5.77 -19.60
C THR A 370 15.73 4.53 -20.48
N LYS A 371 15.45 4.68 -21.78
CA LYS A 371 15.38 3.52 -22.70
C LYS A 371 16.71 2.79 -22.80
N LEU A 372 17.83 3.52 -22.84
CA LEU A 372 19.17 2.93 -22.83
C LEU A 372 19.45 2.20 -21.50
N ALA A 373 19.14 2.82 -20.38
CA ALA A 373 19.32 2.24 -19.04
C ALA A 373 18.50 0.96 -18.84
N LEU A 374 17.30 0.90 -19.43
CA LEU A 374 16.34 -0.21 -19.26
C LEU A 374 16.31 -1.16 -20.46
N LYS A 375 17.29 -1.12 -21.37
CA LYS A 375 17.32 -1.92 -22.61
C LYS A 375 17.03 -3.41 -22.36
N ASP A 376 17.68 -4.02 -21.37
CA ASP A 376 17.49 -5.44 -21.04
C ASP A 376 16.06 -5.77 -20.57
N LEU A 377 15.41 -4.83 -19.88
CA LEU A 377 14.01 -4.98 -19.45
C LEU A 377 13.04 -4.75 -20.61
N LEU A 378 13.41 -3.89 -21.57
CA LEU A 378 12.62 -3.66 -22.77
C LEU A 378 12.63 -4.88 -23.69
N VAL A 379 13.77 -5.55 -23.84
CA VAL A 379 13.87 -6.81 -24.62
C VAL A 379 12.98 -7.89 -24.00
N ASN A 380 12.94 -8.00 -22.67
CA ASN A 380 12.08 -8.97 -21.99
C ASN A 380 10.58 -8.61 -22.01
N ASN A 381 10.22 -7.34 -22.19
CA ASN A 381 8.83 -6.87 -22.26
C ASN A 381 8.30 -6.68 -23.69
N GLN A 382 9.15 -6.78 -24.71
CA GLN A 382 8.77 -6.63 -26.13
C GLN A 382 8.10 -7.88 -26.74
N GLU A 383 7.98 -8.99 -26.02
CA GLU A 383 7.29 -10.20 -26.49
C GLU A 383 6.16 -10.67 -25.56
N HIS A 384 5.23 -9.79 -25.20
CA HIS A 384 3.90 -10.29 -24.84
C HIS A 384 3.07 -10.46 -26.10
N ILE A 385 3.16 -11.65 -26.67
CA ILE A 385 2.29 -12.12 -27.76
C ILE A 385 0.83 -11.89 -27.32
N SER A 386 0.12 -11.01 -28.03
CA SER A 386 -1.28 -10.67 -27.72
C SER A 386 -2.25 -11.68 -28.33
N ILE A 387 -3.47 -11.78 -27.78
CA ILE A 387 -4.50 -12.68 -28.35
C ILE A 387 -4.81 -12.26 -29.79
N GLU A 388 -4.84 -10.96 -30.05
CA GLU A 388 -5.09 -10.36 -31.36
C GLU A 388 -3.99 -10.72 -32.36
N ALA A 389 -2.72 -10.68 -31.93
CA ALA A 389 -1.60 -11.12 -32.77
C ALA A 389 -1.69 -12.60 -33.13
N ILE A 390 -2.05 -13.46 -32.17
CA ILE A 390 -2.26 -14.90 -32.39
C ILE A 390 -3.41 -15.14 -33.35
N GLN A 391 -4.55 -14.47 -33.13
CA GLN A 391 -5.73 -14.59 -33.99
C GLN A 391 -5.39 -14.20 -35.44
N LYS A 392 -4.65 -13.10 -35.62
CA LYS A 392 -4.23 -12.63 -36.94
C LYS A 392 -3.25 -13.60 -37.61
N ALA A 393 -2.17 -13.99 -36.92
CA ALA A 393 -1.17 -14.91 -37.48
C ALA A 393 -1.78 -16.24 -37.90
N VAL A 394 -2.66 -16.81 -37.07
CA VAL A 394 -3.35 -18.07 -37.38
C VAL A 394 -4.36 -17.88 -38.52
N ALA A 395 -5.08 -16.75 -38.56
CA ALA A 395 -6.02 -16.45 -39.64
C ALA A 395 -5.30 -16.32 -41.00
N ASP A 396 -4.18 -15.60 -41.02
CA ASP A 396 -3.35 -15.39 -42.22
C ASP A 396 -2.74 -16.71 -42.70
N PHE A 397 -2.21 -17.53 -41.78
CA PHE A 397 -1.62 -18.84 -42.09
C PHE A 397 -2.63 -19.82 -42.72
N TYR A 398 -3.82 -19.94 -42.14
CA TYR A 398 -4.87 -20.83 -42.65
C TYR A 398 -5.79 -20.19 -43.70
N LYS A 399 -5.50 -18.95 -44.10
CA LYS A 399 -6.27 -18.17 -45.10
C LYS A 399 -7.76 -18.07 -44.76
N ILE A 400 -8.07 -17.81 -43.49
CA ILE A 400 -9.42 -17.53 -42.99
C ILE A 400 -9.51 -16.07 -42.54
N LYS A 401 -10.73 -15.54 -42.33
CA LYS A 401 -10.89 -14.19 -41.81
C LYS A 401 -10.77 -14.21 -40.29
N VAL A 402 -10.20 -13.15 -39.69
CA VAL A 402 -10.16 -13.00 -38.22
C VAL A 402 -11.57 -13.06 -37.60
N SER A 403 -12.60 -12.56 -38.30
CA SER A 403 -14.00 -12.68 -37.90
C SER A 403 -14.47 -14.13 -37.70
N ASP A 404 -13.86 -15.09 -38.42
CA ASP A 404 -14.18 -16.51 -38.27
C ASP A 404 -13.71 -17.06 -36.92
N MET A 405 -12.79 -16.41 -36.20
CA MET A 405 -12.40 -16.78 -34.83
C MET A 405 -13.55 -16.63 -33.83
N TYR A 406 -14.49 -15.72 -34.11
CA TYR A 406 -15.65 -15.40 -33.27
C TYR A 406 -16.91 -16.17 -33.69
N SER A 407 -16.92 -16.72 -34.90
CA SER A 407 -18.10 -17.34 -35.51
C SER A 407 -18.56 -18.62 -34.80
N ALA A 408 -19.87 -18.87 -34.75
CA ALA A 408 -20.43 -20.14 -34.28
C ALA A 408 -20.23 -21.31 -35.27
N LYS A 409 -19.78 -21.03 -36.50
CA LYS A 409 -19.54 -22.04 -37.54
C LYS A 409 -18.53 -23.09 -37.07
N ARG A 410 -18.84 -24.36 -37.35
CA ARG A 410 -18.03 -25.55 -36.98
C ARG A 410 -17.48 -26.38 -38.17
N PRO A 411 -17.34 -25.90 -39.41
CA PRO A 411 -16.67 -26.69 -40.45
C PRO A 411 -15.18 -26.82 -40.10
N LYS A 412 -14.55 -27.93 -40.49
CA LYS A 412 -13.18 -28.30 -40.09
C LYS A 412 -12.17 -27.18 -40.41
N ASN A 413 -12.26 -26.60 -41.60
CA ASN A 413 -11.40 -25.51 -42.10
C ASN A 413 -11.50 -24.19 -41.30
N ILE A 414 -12.46 -24.05 -40.39
CA ILE A 414 -12.60 -22.90 -39.49
C ILE A 414 -12.38 -23.33 -38.03
N ALA A 415 -12.94 -24.47 -37.64
CA ALA A 415 -12.87 -24.96 -36.27
C ALA A 415 -11.45 -25.34 -35.85
N GLU A 416 -10.68 -25.97 -36.75
CA GLU A 416 -9.31 -26.43 -36.47
C GLU A 416 -8.32 -25.25 -36.31
N PRO A 417 -8.24 -24.26 -37.22
CA PRO A 417 -7.45 -23.04 -37.00
C PRO A 417 -7.83 -22.31 -35.70
N ARG A 418 -9.12 -22.24 -35.37
CA ARG A 418 -9.57 -21.60 -34.14
C ARG A 418 -9.12 -22.34 -32.88
N GLN A 419 -9.16 -23.68 -32.91
CA GLN A 419 -8.65 -24.52 -31.82
C GLN A 419 -7.13 -24.33 -31.64
N ILE A 420 -6.40 -24.20 -32.75
CA ILE A 420 -4.97 -23.89 -32.77
C ILE A 420 -4.69 -22.51 -32.17
N ALA A 421 -5.47 -21.49 -32.53
CA ALA A 421 -5.34 -20.16 -31.93
C ALA A 421 -5.60 -20.16 -30.42
N MET A 422 -6.60 -20.91 -29.94
CA MET A 422 -6.85 -21.08 -28.49
C MET A 422 -5.69 -21.78 -27.80
N TYR A 423 -5.14 -22.84 -28.39
CA TYR A 423 -3.98 -23.57 -27.88
C TYR A 423 -2.75 -22.65 -27.79
N LEU A 424 -2.39 -21.95 -28.89
CA LEU A 424 -1.28 -21.00 -28.90
C LEU A 424 -1.49 -19.86 -27.90
N THR A 425 -2.72 -19.37 -27.74
CA THR A 425 -3.03 -18.36 -26.70
C THR A 425 -2.78 -18.91 -25.31
N LYS A 426 -3.10 -20.18 -25.06
CA LYS A 426 -2.88 -20.81 -23.76
C LYS A 426 -1.40 -21.05 -23.47
N GLU A 427 -0.60 -21.38 -24.49
CA GLU A 427 0.83 -21.67 -24.36
C GLU A 427 1.71 -20.42 -24.33
N LEU A 428 1.37 -19.40 -25.13
CA LEU A 428 2.21 -18.22 -25.35
C LEU A 428 1.78 -17.00 -24.52
N THR A 429 0.68 -17.09 -23.76
CA THR A 429 0.17 -15.99 -22.94
C THR A 429 -0.24 -16.45 -21.54
N GLN A 430 -0.34 -15.52 -20.59
CA GLN A 430 -0.79 -15.81 -19.21
C GLN A 430 -2.33 -15.77 -19.05
N LYS A 431 -3.09 -15.87 -20.15
CA LYS A 431 -4.54 -15.73 -20.12
C LYS A 431 -5.22 -16.97 -19.53
N SER A 432 -6.23 -16.73 -18.71
CA SER A 432 -7.06 -17.80 -18.14
C SER A 432 -8.00 -18.39 -19.19
N LEU A 433 -8.46 -19.64 -18.99
CA LEU A 433 -9.40 -20.30 -19.91
C LEU A 433 -10.70 -19.50 -20.13
N PRO A 434 -11.30 -18.86 -19.10
CA PRO A 434 -12.44 -17.97 -19.31
C PRO A 434 -12.12 -16.74 -20.16
N GLU A 435 -10.97 -16.09 -19.94
CA GLU A 435 -10.55 -14.93 -20.73
C GLU A 435 -10.29 -15.30 -22.19
N ILE A 436 -9.67 -16.46 -22.44
CA ILE A 436 -9.49 -16.99 -23.79
C ILE A 436 -10.88 -17.19 -24.42
N GLY A 437 -11.79 -17.88 -23.73
CA GLY A 437 -13.15 -18.13 -24.20
C GLY A 437 -13.90 -16.86 -24.61
N ALA A 438 -13.82 -15.81 -23.80
CA ALA A 438 -14.40 -14.50 -24.08
C ALA A 438 -13.87 -13.89 -25.39
N ASN A 439 -12.55 -13.98 -25.63
CA ASN A 439 -11.89 -13.43 -26.82
C ASN A 439 -12.07 -14.29 -28.08
N PHE A 440 -12.63 -15.49 -27.96
CA PHE A 440 -13.02 -16.32 -29.10
C PHE A 440 -14.54 -16.46 -29.11
N GLY A 441 -15.28 -15.35 -29.17
CA GLY A 441 -16.74 -15.35 -29.38
C GLY A 441 -17.56 -15.84 -28.19
N GLY A 442 -17.13 -15.56 -26.95
CA GLY A 442 -17.91 -15.86 -25.74
C GLY A 442 -18.05 -17.35 -25.43
N ARG A 443 -17.01 -18.14 -25.71
CA ARG A 443 -17.02 -19.59 -25.49
C ARG A 443 -16.77 -19.96 -24.03
N ASP A 444 -17.40 -21.04 -23.59
CA ASP A 444 -17.15 -21.59 -22.27
C ASP A 444 -15.71 -22.07 -22.09
N HIS A 445 -15.18 -21.90 -20.88
CA HIS A 445 -13.84 -22.33 -20.50
C HIS A 445 -13.58 -23.83 -20.76
N THR A 446 -14.62 -24.67 -20.69
CA THR A 446 -14.56 -26.10 -21.02
C THR A 446 -14.32 -26.35 -22.51
N THR A 447 -14.85 -25.50 -23.38
CA THR A 447 -14.62 -25.57 -24.84
C THR A 447 -13.16 -25.25 -25.17
N VAL A 448 -12.60 -24.24 -24.50
CA VAL A 448 -11.18 -23.89 -24.63
C VAL A 448 -10.28 -25.00 -24.12
N LEU A 449 -10.61 -25.60 -22.96
CA LEU A 449 -9.87 -26.72 -22.40
C LEU A 449 -9.87 -27.93 -23.35
N HIS A 450 -11.02 -28.28 -23.91
CA HIS A 450 -11.16 -29.38 -24.87
C HIS A 450 -10.34 -29.10 -26.15
N ALA A 451 -10.38 -27.87 -26.66
CA ALA A 451 -9.57 -27.45 -27.81
C ALA A 451 -8.07 -27.63 -27.54
N CYS A 452 -7.58 -27.15 -26.39
CA CYS A 452 -6.16 -27.24 -26.03
C CYS A 452 -5.69 -28.69 -25.89
N ARG A 453 -6.48 -29.55 -25.23
CA ARG A 453 -6.15 -30.99 -25.09
C ARG A 453 -6.07 -31.68 -26.44
N LYS A 454 -7.05 -31.44 -27.31
CA LYS A 454 -7.10 -32.03 -28.65
C LYS A 454 -5.89 -31.65 -29.50
N ILE A 455 -5.49 -30.37 -29.50
CA ILE A 455 -4.30 -29.92 -30.24
C ILE A 455 -3.03 -30.50 -29.65
N ALA A 456 -2.90 -30.55 -28.31
CA ALA A 456 -1.74 -31.16 -27.65
C ALA A 456 -1.60 -32.66 -27.98
N GLU A 457 -2.71 -33.41 -28.00
CA GLU A 457 -2.72 -34.83 -28.38
C GLU A 457 -2.42 -35.04 -29.87
N ASN A 458 -2.94 -34.19 -30.75
CA ASN A 458 -2.69 -34.31 -32.19
C ASN A 458 -1.27 -33.89 -32.56
N LYS A 459 -0.68 -32.92 -31.84
CA LYS A 459 0.71 -32.45 -32.06
C LYS A 459 1.72 -33.60 -31.95
N THR A 460 1.47 -34.62 -31.14
CA THR A 460 2.37 -35.77 -30.98
C THR A 460 2.18 -36.86 -32.04
N LYS A 461 1.03 -36.87 -32.73
CA LYS A 461 0.65 -37.92 -33.69
C LYS A 461 0.76 -37.45 -35.14
N ASP A 462 0.66 -36.15 -35.38
CA ASP A 462 0.65 -35.55 -36.71
C ASP A 462 1.85 -34.62 -36.92
N SER A 463 2.84 -35.10 -37.68
CA SER A 463 4.05 -34.37 -38.04
C SER A 463 3.75 -33.08 -38.82
N LYS A 464 2.66 -33.06 -39.61
CA LYS A 464 2.25 -31.87 -40.35
C LYS A 464 1.75 -30.80 -39.38
N LEU A 465 0.87 -31.15 -38.45
CA LEU A 465 0.37 -30.21 -37.44
C LEU A 465 1.51 -29.70 -36.54
N GLN A 466 2.46 -30.56 -36.18
CA GLN A 466 3.65 -30.15 -35.42
C GLN A 466 4.47 -29.10 -36.17
N HIS A 467 4.69 -29.29 -37.47
CA HIS A 467 5.39 -28.32 -38.30
C HIS A 467 4.62 -27.00 -38.44
N GLU A 468 3.31 -27.05 -38.67
CA GLU A 468 2.45 -25.85 -38.75
C GLU A 468 2.47 -25.04 -37.45
N LEU A 469 2.38 -25.69 -36.29
CA LEU A 469 2.51 -25.05 -34.98
C LEU A 469 3.89 -24.40 -34.79
N HIS A 470 4.96 -25.09 -35.20
CA HIS A 470 6.31 -24.54 -35.10
C HIS A 470 6.48 -23.28 -35.95
N VAL A 471 5.98 -23.27 -37.19
CA VAL A 471 6.02 -22.08 -38.07
C VAL A 471 5.23 -20.92 -37.46
N LEU A 472 4.03 -21.19 -36.93
CA LEU A 472 3.22 -20.18 -36.25
C LEU A 472 3.90 -19.62 -35.00
N GLU A 473 4.55 -20.47 -34.19
CA GLU A 473 5.35 -20.04 -33.05
C GLU A 473 6.53 -19.15 -33.46
N GLN A 474 7.19 -19.42 -34.58
CA GLN A 474 8.27 -18.57 -35.12
C GLN A 474 7.74 -17.22 -35.61
N ILE A 475 6.60 -17.20 -36.31
CA ILE A 475 5.96 -15.96 -36.79
C ILE A 475 5.55 -15.06 -35.60
N LEU A 476 5.11 -15.66 -34.50
CA LEU A 476 4.65 -14.92 -33.32
C LEU A 476 5.80 -14.41 -32.43
N LYS A 477 7.02 -14.96 -32.59
CA LYS A 477 8.24 -14.59 -31.85
C LYS A 477 9.22 -13.75 -32.70
N ALA A 478 8.85 -13.43 -33.94
CA ALA A 478 9.60 -12.56 -34.85
C ALA A 478 8.98 -11.16 -34.83
#